data_AF-A0A959G9U3-F1
#
_entry.id   AF-A0A959G9U3-F1
#
_cell.length_a   1.000
_cell.length_b   1.000
_cell.length_c   1.000
_cell.angle_alpha   90.00
_cell.angle_beta   90.00
_cell.angle_gamma   90.00
#
_symmetry.space_group_name_H-M   'P 1'
#
loop_
_entity.id
_entity.type
_entity.pdbx_description
1 polymer ?
#
loop_
_entity_poly.entity_id
_entity_poly.type
_entity_poly.pdbx_seq_one_letter_code
_entity_poly.pdbx_strand_id
1 'polypeptide(L)'
;MKNLKEHARQMRRQIFEYQLRTRGAKYRSFLRYLRLFKYAAFSPLRGTFLESYYTLMRYLDDIVDGDAPVPEGFPNGAAYVEEKIRFSEKPEAPRDAVDYLMLYCFEVGQRFGANFQEETADILHSLLFDAHRRDKLLFFPEKELMYHFHLLDIRGTIRATLKIFKEDPDKYEILEPLGLASRFYYDLRDFGADVRAGYINVSMEDSRLFSISRQSLFDVHSPGVQRWFRSQAQKGLELLEEHHRKLPLGRFSLLARATFPLVYEAPARRFFREVLQREEPPAPMIKKAAAPAAHPWG
;
A
#
# COMPACT_ATOMS: atom_id res chain seq x y z
N MET A 1 20.61 19.83 -17.03
CA MET A 1 19.49 19.02 -17.59
C MET A 1 19.88 17.64 -18.15
N LYS A 2 20.91 17.48 -19.02
CA LYS A 2 21.32 16.12 -19.50
C LYS A 2 21.59 15.13 -18.37
N ASN A 3 22.23 15.65 -17.31
CA ASN A 3 22.59 14.91 -16.11
C ASN A 3 21.38 14.26 -15.39
N LEU A 4 20.25 14.97 -15.17
CA LEU A 4 19.09 14.40 -14.44
C LEU A 4 18.43 13.23 -15.18
N LYS A 5 18.24 13.35 -16.49
CA LYS A 5 17.62 12.30 -17.30
C LYS A 5 18.49 11.03 -17.35
N GLU A 6 19.80 11.22 -17.39
CA GLU A 6 20.78 10.12 -17.34
C GLU A 6 20.75 9.42 -15.99
N HIS A 7 20.76 10.18 -14.87
CA HIS A 7 20.63 9.63 -13.52
C HIS A 7 19.33 8.85 -13.34
N ALA A 8 18.20 9.44 -13.75
CA ALA A 8 16.90 8.77 -13.69
C ALA A 8 16.89 7.46 -14.51
N ARG A 9 17.54 7.44 -15.69
CA ARG A 9 17.64 6.23 -16.50
C ARG A 9 18.52 5.18 -15.84
N GLN A 10 19.65 5.58 -15.27
CA GLN A 10 20.56 4.68 -14.57
C GLN A 10 19.89 4.07 -13.34
N MET A 11 19.23 4.89 -12.52
CA MET A 11 18.53 4.43 -11.33
C MET A 11 17.38 3.47 -11.68
N ARG A 12 16.55 3.81 -12.68
CA ARG A 12 15.52 2.88 -13.18
C ARG A 12 16.10 1.54 -13.59
N ARG A 13 17.22 1.56 -14.32
CA ARG A 13 17.90 0.33 -14.71
C ARG A 13 18.40 -0.46 -13.49
N GLN A 14 19.04 0.20 -12.54
CA GLN A 14 19.56 -0.45 -11.33
C GLN A 14 18.43 -1.07 -10.49
N ILE A 15 17.36 -0.32 -10.21
CA ILE A 15 16.21 -0.82 -9.44
C ILE A 15 15.52 -1.95 -10.18
N PHE A 16 15.29 -1.83 -11.50
CA PHE A 16 14.66 -2.90 -12.28
C PHE A 16 15.53 -4.15 -12.33
N GLU A 17 16.84 -4.02 -12.52
CA GLU A 17 17.77 -5.16 -12.49
C GLU A 17 17.79 -5.81 -11.10
N TYR A 18 17.81 -5.01 -10.03
CA TYR A 18 17.74 -5.49 -8.66
C TYR A 18 16.45 -6.28 -8.40
N GLN A 19 15.29 -5.66 -8.64
CA GLN A 19 13.97 -6.25 -8.49
C GLN A 19 13.77 -7.51 -9.35
N LEU A 20 14.29 -7.53 -10.58
CA LEU A 20 14.25 -8.72 -11.44
C LEU A 20 15.05 -9.88 -10.85
N ARG A 21 16.19 -9.60 -10.19
CA ARG A 21 17.01 -10.61 -9.52
C ARG A 21 16.36 -11.12 -8.24
N THR A 22 15.78 -10.23 -7.42
CA THR A 22 15.27 -10.58 -6.10
C THR A 22 13.84 -11.10 -6.10
N ARG A 23 12.96 -10.60 -7.00
CA ARG A 23 11.52 -10.92 -7.03
C ARG A 23 11.05 -11.73 -8.24
N GLY A 24 11.95 -12.00 -9.19
CA GLY A 24 11.76 -13.00 -10.25
C GLY A 24 10.51 -12.82 -11.12
N ALA A 25 9.69 -13.88 -11.23
CA ALA A 25 8.56 -13.95 -12.17
C ALA A 25 7.42 -12.96 -11.86
N LYS A 26 7.13 -12.70 -10.58
CA LYS A 26 6.07 -11.76 -10.18
C LYS A 26 6.37 -10.33 -10.67
N TYR A 27 7.62 -9.89 -10.51
CA TYR A 27 8.04 -8.57 -10.96
C TYR A 27 8.06 -8.45 -12.50
N ARG A 28 8.37 -9.52 -13.22
CA ARG A 28 8.29 -9.53 -14.70
C ARG A 28 6.87 -9.27 -15.20
N SER A 29 5.86 -9.88 -14.59
CA SER A 29 4.45 -9.62 -14.92
C SER A 29 4.07 -8.18 -14.62
N PHE A 30 4.49 -7.65 -13.46
CA PHE A 30 4.28 -6.27 -13.10
C PHE A 30 4.91 -5.29 -14.11
N LEU A 31 6.18 -5.47 -14.50
CA LEU A 31 6.83 -4.63 -15.50
C LEU A 31 6.12 -4.64 -16.86
N ARG A 32 5.49 -5.76 -17.24
CA ARG A 32 4.66 -5.83 -18.45
C ARG A 32 3.43 -4.94 -18.32
N TYR A 33 2.75 -4.95 -17.17
CA TYR A 33 1.62 -4.05 -16.92
C TYR A 33 2.06 -2.59 -16.86
N LEU A 34 3.17 -2.27 -16.19
CA LEU A 34 3.70 -0.90 -16.16
C LEU A 34 4.01 -0.38 -17.57
N ARG A 35 4.58 -1.23 -18.45
CA ARG A 35 4.78 -0.91 -19.86
C ARG A 35 3.45 -0.71 -20.59
N LEU A 36 2.47 -1.58 -20.39
CA LEU A 36 1.13 -1.42 -20.96
C LEU A 36 0.51 -0.07 -20.56
N PHE A 37 0.54 0.28 -19.27
CA PHE A 37 0.03 1.55 -18.76
C PHE A 37 0.82 2.75 -19.25
N LYS A 38 2.14 2.61 -19.42
CA LYS A 38 2.98 3.64 -20.05
C LYS A 38 2.49 3.99 -21.46
N TYR A 39 2.08 2.99 -22.25
CA TYR A 39 1.48 3.22 -23.57
C TYR A 39 0.03 3.73 -23.46
N ALA A 40 -0.73 3.23 -22.48
CA ALA A 40 -2.12 3.65 -22.25
C ALA A 40 -2.25 5.07 -21.67
N ALA A 41 -1.19 5.64 -21.09
CA ALA A 41 -1.19 7.02 -20.56
C ALA A 41 -1.28 8.11 -21.66
N PHE A 42 -1.50 7.71 -22.92
CA PHE A 42 -1.77 8.55 -24.10
C PHE A 42 -0.72 9.63 -24.40
N SER A 43 0.44 9.59 -23.73
CA SER A 43 1.52 10.55 -23.93
C SER A 43 2.87 9.95 -23.48
N PRO A 44 3.93 10.05 -24.30
CA PRO A 44 5.28 9.61 -23.91
C PRO A 44 5.79 10.26 -22.61
N LEU A 45 5.40 11.51 -22.33
CA LEU A 45 5.79 12.21 -21.11
C LEU A 45 5.14 11.59 -19.86
N ARG A 46 3.82 11.37 -19.88
CA ARG A 46 3.07 10.73 -18.79
C ARG A 46 3.53 9.31 -18.55
N GLY A 47 3.76 8.55 -19.62
CA GLY A 47 4.28 7.20 -19.51
C GLY A 47 5.70 7.14 -18.92
N THR A 48 6.56 8.10 -19.25
CA THR A 48 7.90 8.23 -18.66
C THR A 48 7.81 8.62 -17.18
N PHE A 49 6.89 9.54 -16.83
CA PHE A 49 6.61 9.90 -15.45
C PHE A 49 6.14 8.69 -14.65
N LEU A 50 5.10 7.98 -15.11
CA LEU A 50 4.53 6.81 -14.45
C LEU A 50 5.61 5.77 -14.13
N GLU A 51 6.44 5.45 -15.11
CA GLU A 51 7.53 4.48 -14.92
C GLU A 51 8.55 4.96 -13.88
N SER A 52 8.93 6.24 -13.91
CA SER A 52 9.92 6.83 -13.00
C SER A 52 9.40 7.00 -11.59
N TYR A 53 8.16 7.47 -11.46
CA TYR A 53 7.49 7.73 -10.19
C TYR A 53 7.17 6.42 -9.47
N TYR A 54 6.69 5.40 -10.19
CA TYR A 54 6.52 4.07 -9.62
C TYR A 54 7.88 3.51 -9.13
N THR A 55 8.93 3.64 -9.95
CA THR A 55 10.27 3.16 -9.58
C THR A 55 10.77 3.82 -8.31
N LEU A 56 10.58 5.14 -8.20
CA LEU A 56 10.94 5.92 -7.02
C LEU A 56 10.22 5.38 -5.77
N MET A 57 8.89 5.29 -5.81
CA MET A 57 8.10 4.87 -4.66
C MET A 57 8.38 3.42 -4.29
N ARG A 58 8.52 2.52 -5.26
CA ARG A 58 8.86 1.11 -5.01
C ARG A 58 10.21 0.95 -4.32
N TYR A 59 11.22 1.73 -4.72
CA TYR A 59 12.54 1.64 -4.11
C TYR A 59 12.56 2.16 -2.67
N LEU A 60 11.79 3.22 -2.40
CA LEU A 60 11.60 3.72 -1.04
C LEU A 60 10.87 2.70 -0.16
N ASP A 61 9.81 2.10 -0.68
CA ASP A 61 9.08 0.99 -0.04
C ASP A 61 10.02 -0.19 0.25
N ASP A 62 10.85 -0.61 -0.71
CA ASP A 62 11.83 -1.69 -0.49
C ASP A 62 12.84 -1.36 0.63
N ILE A 63 13.27 -0.10 0.78
CA ILE A 63 14.15 0.31 1.88
C ILE A 63 13.42 0.20 3.22
N VAL A 64 12.16 0.66 3.27
CA VAL A 64 11.31 0.58 4.47
C VAL A 64 11.08 -0.87 4.87
N ASP A 65 10.72 -1.73 3.93
CA ASP A 65 10.52 -3.17 4.12
C ASP A 65 11.84 -3.94 4.34
N GLY A 66 12.98 -3.32 4.03
CA GLY A 66 14.32 -3.91 4.10
C GLY A 66 14.60 -4.96 3.05
N ASP A 67 13.82 -4.92 1.98
CA ASP A 67 14.14 -5.60 0.73
C ASP A 67 15.25 -4.89 -0.05
N ALA A 68 15.62 -3.66 0.33
CA ALA A 68 16.78 -2.94 -0.16
C ALA A 68 17.63 -2.41 1.01
N PRO A 69 18.96 -2.31 0.85
CA PRO A 69 19.82 -1.76 1.89
C PRO A 69 19.54 -0.27 2.11
N VAL A 70 19.63 0.17 3.37
CA VAL A 70 19.61 1.59 3.72
C VAL A 70 20.84 2.27 3.12
N PRO A 71 20.69 3.41 2.42
CA PRO A 71 21.82 4.13 1.86
C PRO A 71 22.86 4.58 2.89
N GLU A 72 24.12 4.65 2.47
CA GLU A 72 25.25 5.03 3.32
C GLU A 72 25.02 6.40 3.97
N GLY A 73 25.39 6.53 5.25
CA GLY A 73 25.23 7.76 6.02
C GLY A 73 23.88 7.90 6.74
N PHE A 74 22.94 6.97 6.52
CA PHE A 74 21.67 6.92 7.26
C PHE A 74 21.65 5.78 8.28
N PRO A 75 21.15 6.02 9.52
CA PRO A 75 21.14 4.99 10.56
C PRO A 75 20.08 3.90 10.35
N ASN A 76 18.99 4.22 9.65
CA ASN A 76 17.88 3.29 9.36
C ASN A 76 16.97 3.86 8.25
N GLY A 77 16.01 3.05 7.81
CA GLY A 77 15.05 3.42 6.77
C GLY A 77 14.17 4.63 7.15
N ALA A 78 13.79 4.77 8.42
CA ALA A 78 12.97 5.90 8.87
C ALA A 78 13.71 7.24 8.70
N ALA A 79 14.96 7.32 9.17
CA ALA A 79 15.80 8.51 9.01
C ALA A 79 16.04 8.86 7.53
N TYR A 80 16.10 7.86 6.66
CA TYR A 80 16.19 8.06 5.22
C TYR A 80 14.88 8.64 4.65
N VAL A 81 13.72 8.07 4.97
CA VAL A 81 12.41 8.57 4.50
C VAL A 81 12.12 9.97 5.03
N GLU A 82 12.44 10.28 6.29
CA GLU A 82 12.33 11.64 6.84
C GLU A 82 13.13 12.66 6.02
N GLU A 83 14.31 12.27 5.56
CA GLU A 83 15.12 13.13 4.70
C GLU A 83 14.50 13.31 3.32
N LYS A 84 13.88 12.27 2.76
CA LYS A 84 13.14 12.36 1.49
C LYS A 84 11.86 13.18 1.59
N ILE A 85 11.20 13.19 2.74
CA ILE A 85 10.08 14.11 3.01
C ILE A 85 10.58 15.55 2.92
N ARG A 86 11.63 15.91 3.67
CA ARG A 86 12.23 17.26 3.63
C ARG A 86 12.67 17.66 2.22
N PHE A 87 13.29 16.73 1.49
CA PHE A 87 13.69 16.98 0.11
C PHE A 87 12.48 17.19 -0.82
N SER A 88 11.40 16.43 -0.65
CA SER A 88 10.21 16.56 -1.51
C SER A 88 9.50 17.92 -1.37
N GLU A 89 9.55 18.51 -0.17
CA GLU A 89 9.02 19.83 0.14
C GLU A 89 9.88 20.94 -0.45
N LYS A 90 11.21 20.77 -0.37
CA LYS A 90 12.20 21.73 -0.88
C LYS A 90 13.27 21.01 -1.70
N PRO A 91 13.00 20.70 -2.98
CA PRO A 91 13.86 19.86 -3.80
C PRO A 91 15.06 20.65 -4.34
N GLU A 92 16.00 20.94 -3.46
CA GLU A 92 17.25 21.65 -3.74
C GLU A 92 18.44 20.77 -3.37
N ALA A 93 19.55 20.90 -4.10
CA ALA A 93 20.82 20.21 -3.82
C ALA A 93 20.69 18.67 -3.62
N PRO A 94 20.32 17.91 -4.68
CA PRO A 94 20.17 16.46 -4.59
C PRO A 94 21.44 15.77 -4.10
N ARG A 95 21.31 14.85 -3.14
CA ARG A 95 22.43 14.17 -2.47
C ARG A 95 22.66 12.77 -3.00
N ASP A 96 21.60 12.11 -3.44
CA ASP A 96 21.66 10.74 -3.94
C ASP A 96 20.76 10.50 -5.18
N ALA A 97 20.76 9.26 -5.66
CA ALA A 97 19.98 8.86 -6.83
C ALA A 97 18.47 9.04 -6.65
N VAL A 98 17.93 8.86 -5.43
CA VAL A 98 16.51 9.04 -5.13
C VAL A 98 16.14 10.50 -5.33
N ASP A 99 16.96 11.42 -4.81
CA ASP A 99 16.73 12.87 -4.95
C ASP A 99 16.73 13.29 -6.41
N TYR A 100 17.71 12.80 -7.18
CA TYR A 100 17.78 13.05 -8.63
C TYR A 100 16.56 12.49 -9.38
N LEU A 101 16.08 11.30 -9.00
CA LEU A 101 14.89 10.71 -9.61
C LEU A 101 13.61 11.45 -9.21
N MET A 102 13.49 11.89 -7.96
CA MET A 102 12.36 12.68 -7.47
C MET A 102 12.28 14.04 -8.18
N LEU A 103 13.41 14.76 -8.27
CA LEU A 103 13.53 15.98 -9.08
C LEU A 103 13.10 15.76 -10.52
N TYR A 104 13.62 14.69 -11.14
CA TYR A 104 13.25 14.33 -12.50
C TYR A 104 11.74 14.08 -12.64
N CYS A 105 11.11 13.40 -11.69
CA CYS A 105 9.66 13.20 -11.67
C CYS A 105 8.93 14.54 -11.60
N PHE A 106 9.30 15.44 -10.68
CA PHE A 106 8.68 16.77 -10.56
C PHE A 106 8.83 17.60 -11.84
N GLU A 107 10.02 17.63 -12.45
CA GLU A 107 10.23 18.32 -13.73
C GLU A 107 9.35 17.73 -14.85
N VAL A 108 9.27 16.39 -14.95
CA VAL A 108 8.42 15.77 -15.98
C VAL A 108 6.94 16.04 -15.71
N GLY A 109 6.51 16.03 -14.45
CA GLY A 109 5.16 16.40 -14.00
C GLY A 109 4.76 17.80 -14.48
N GLN A 110 5.61 18.79 -14.18
CA GLN A 110 5.39 20.18 -14.58
C GLN A 110 5.24 20.32 -16.11
N ARG A 111 6.02 19.57 -16.88
CA ARG A 111 5.95 19.60 -18.36
C ARG A 111 4.62 19.10 -18.94
N PHE A 112 3.81 18.36 -18.18
CA PHE A 112 2.43 18.04 -18.57
C PHE A 112 1.37 18.73 -17.71
N GLY A 113 1.76 19.75 -16.97
CA GLY A 113 0.88 20.66 -16.24
C GLY A 113 0.39 20.14 -14.88
N ALA A 114 1.14 19.26 -14.22
CA ALA A 114 0.75 18.70 -12.92
C ALA A 114 1.86 18.85 -11.88
N ASN A 115 1.47 19.21 -10.65
CA ASN A 115 2.31 19.13 -9.46
C ASN A 115 2.01 17.82 -8.71
N PHE A 116 3.04 17.14 -8.20
CA PHE A 116 2.94 15.86 -7.47
C PHE A 116 3.51 15.92 -6.05
N GLN A 117 3.87 17.11 -5.55
CA GLN A 117 4.47 17.26 -4.22
C GLN A 117 3.53 16.80 -3.11
N GLU A 118 2.25 17.17 -3.16
CA GLU A 118 1.25 16.73 -2.15
C GLU A 118 1.12 15.20 -2.12
N GLU A 119 0.96 14.58 -3.29
CA GLU A 119 0.84 13.11 -3.36
C GLU A 119 2.13 12.40 -2.95
N THR A 120 3.28 13.02 -3.23
CA THR A 120 4.58 12.50 -2.78
C THR A 120 4.68 12.57 -1.27
N ALA A 121 4.34 13.71 -0.66
CA ALA A 121 4.36 13.88 0.79
C ALA A 121 3.45 12.87 1.48
N ASP A 122 2.23 12.68 0.97
CA ASP A 122 1.28 11.69 1.50
C ASP A 122 1.88 10.28 1.51
N ILE A 123 2.37 9.80 0.36
CA ILE A 123 2.94 8.46 0.25
C ILE A 123 4.16 8.32 1.17
N LEU A 124 5.05 9.33 1.22
CA LEU A 124 6.24 9.30 2.07
C LEU A 124 5.88 9.30 3.57
N HIS A 125 4.86 10.03 4.00
CA HIS A 125 4.41 9.99 5.39
C HIS A 125 3.75 8.66 5.77
N SER A 126 3.08 7.98 4.83
CA SER A 126 2.65 6.60 5.04
C SER A 126 3.84 5.64 5.18
N LEU A 127 4.83 5.75 4.29
CA LEU A 127 6.05 4.94 4.35
C LEU A 127 6.85 5.19 5.65
N LEU A 128 6.88 6.42 6.14
CA LEU A 128 7.53 6.75 7.42
C LEU A 128 6.85 6.06 8.60
N PHE A 129 5.51 5.99 8.59
CA PHE A 129 4.77 5.25 9.60
C PHE A 129 5.15 3.77 9.62
N ASP A 130 5.24 3.14 8.44
CA ASP A 130 5.70 1.76 8.30
C ASP A 130 7.15 1.59 8.78
N ALA A 131 8.04 2.49 8.40
CA ALA A 131 9.43 2.47 8.84
C ALA A 131 9.58 2.56 10.37
N HIS A 132 8.69 3.31 11.04
CA HIS A 132 8.69 3.43 12.49
C HIS A 132 8.13 2.20 13.21
N ARG A 133 7.29 1.38 12.59
CA ARG A 133 6.65 0.23 13.25
C ARG A 133 7.22 -1.13 12.86
N ARG A 134 8.04 -1.19 11.81
CA ARG A 134 8.72 -2.41 11.37
C ARG A 134 9.47 -3.11 12.51
N ASP A 135 9.41 -4.44 12.53
CA ASP A 135 10.04 -5.31 13.54
C ASP A 135 9.53 -5.11 14.99
N LYS A 136 8.48 -4.30 15.22
CA LYS A 136 8.00 -4.00 16.58
C LYS A 136 6.73 -4.75 17.00
N LEU A 137 5.97 -5.32 16.06
CA LEU A 137 4.72 -6.06 16.34
C LEU A 137 3.77 -5.28 17.27
N LEU A 138 3.55 -4.00 16.93
CA LEU A 138 2.71 -3.09 17.68
C LEU A 138 1.29 -3.10 17.13
N PHE A 139 0.30 -3.20 18.02
CA PHE A 139 -1.08 -2.88 17.70
C PHE A 139 -1.28 -1.38 17.78
N PHE A 140 -1.96 -0.83 16.79
CA PHE A 140 -2.35 0.59 16.76
C PHE A 140 -3.88 0.71 16.78
N PRO A 141 -4.43 1.82 17.29
CA PRO A 141 -5.84 2.13 17.13
C PRO A 141 -6.23 2.13 15.66
N GLU A 142 -7.46 1.70 15.34
CA GLU A 142 -8.00 1.70 13.98
C GLU A 142 -7.82 3.07 13.34
N LYS A 143 -8.22 4.15 14.03
CA LYS A 143 -8.09 5.52 13.54
C LYS A 143 -6.68 5.87 13.07
N GLU A 144 -5.65 5.39 13.75
CA GLU A 144 -4.25 5.66 13.40
C GLU A 144 -3.83 4.85 12.15
N LEU A 145 -4.16 3.56 12.11
CA LEU A 145 -3.95 2.74 10.91
C LEU A 145 -4.67 3.31 9.69
N MET A 146 -5.93 3.72 9.85
CA MET A 146 -6.74 4.31 8.76
C MET A 146 -6.19 5.66 8.31
N TYR A 147 -5.65 6.48 9.21
CA TYR A 147 -5.01 7.73 8.84
C TYR A 147 -3.81 7.47 7.91
N HIS A 148 -2.91 6.56 8.28
CA HIS A 148 -1.73 6.30 7.45
C HIS A 148 -2.05 5.50 6.18
N PHE A 149 -2.84 4.43 6.25
CA PHE A 149 -3.11 3.59 5.09
C PHE A 149 -4.18 4.16 4.15
N HIS A 150 -5.19 4.85 4.67
CA HIS A 150 -6.27 5.36 3.83
C HIS A 150 -6.11 6.83 3.51
N LEU A 151 -5.88 7.68 4.51
CA LEU A 151 -5.78 9.10 4.23
C LEU A 151 -4.48 9.46 3.51
N LEU A 152 -3.37 8.79 3.81
CA LEU A 152 -2.08 9.12 3.21
C LEU A 152 -1.77 8.23 1.99
N ASP A 153 -1.63 6.92 2.14
CA ASP A 153 -1.29 6.04 1.01
C ASP A 153 -2.37 6.04 -0.09
N ILE A 154 -3.62 5.69 0.22
CA ILE A 154 -4.68 5.63 -0.80
C ILE A 154 -4.90 6.99 -1.47
N ARG A 155 -5.00 8.08 -0.70
CA ARG A 155 -5.18 9.43 -1.27
C ARG A 155 -4.05 9.81 -2.20
N GLY A 156 -2.80 9.69 -1.73
CA GLY A 156 -1.62 10.05 -2.51
C GLY A 156 -1.52 9.23 -3.79
N THR A 157 -1.68 7.91 -3.68
CA THR A 157 -1.60 6.97 -4.80
C THR A 157 -2.71 7.20 -5.83
N ILE A 158 -3.96 7.36 -5.38
CA ILE A 158 -5.11 7.58 -6.28
C ILE A 158 -4.99 8.95 -6.97
N ARG A 159 -4.74 10.03 -6.23
CA ARG A 159 -4.63 11.38 -6.81
C ARG A 159 -3.49 11.46 -7.83
N ALA A 160 -2.34 10.85 -7.54
CA ALA A 160 -1.22 10.81 -8.48
C ALA A 160 -1.60 10.06 -9.75
N THR A 161 -2.28 8.92 -9.60
CA THR A 161 -2.77 8.14 -10.75
C THR A 161 -3.76 8.94 -11.59
N LEU A 162 -4.73 9.61 -10.98
CA LEU A 162 -5.70 10.45 -11.69
C LEU A 162 -5.00 11.56 -12.49
N LYS A 163 -4.04 12.28 -11.89
CA LYS A 163 -3.22 13.29 -12.57
C LYS A 163 -2.49 12.74 -13.79
N ILE A 164 -1.89 11.54 -13.67
CA ILE A 164 -1.19 10.87 -14.78
C ILE A 164 -2.16 10.63 -15.94
N PHE A 165 -3.38 10.15 -15.67
CA PHE A 165 -4.36 9.81 -16.70
C PHE A 165 -5.26 10.98 -17.13
N LYS A 166 -4.94 12.23 -16.74
CA LYS A 166 -5.74 13.44 -17.02
C LYS A 166 -7.16 13.38 -16.44
N GLU A 167 -7.35 12.65 -15.36
CA GLU A 167 -8.55 12.76 -14.56
C GLU A 167 -8.37 13.85 -13.50
N ASP A 168 -9.49 14.35 -12.99
CA ASP A 168 -9.51 15.28 -11.88
C ASP A 168 -9.09 14.55 -10.58
N PRO A 169 -8.01 14.97 -9.90
CA PRO A 169 -7.55 14.34 -8.67
C PRO A 169 -8.57 14.41 -7.53
N ASP A 170 -9.48 15.38 -7.52
CA ASP A 170 -10.49 15.50 -6.46
C ASP A 170 -11.57 14.41 -6.56
N LYS A 171 -11.64 13.69 -7.70
CA LYS A 171 -12.44 12.47 -7.83
C LYS A 171 -11.93 11.31 -6.97
N TYR A 172 -10.83 11.45 -6.24
CA TYR A 172 -10.32 10.39 -5.36
C TYR A 172 -11.38 9.92 -4.34
N GLU A 173 -12.24 10.82 -3.84
CA GLU A 173 -13.31 10.51 -2.87
C GLU A 173 -14.33 9.50 -3.44
N ILE A 174 -14.50 9.49 -4.77
CA ILE A 174 -15.37 8.56 -5.48
C ILE A 174 -14.72 7.18 -5.58
N LEU A 175 -13.38 7.14 -5.61
CA LEU A 175 -12.58 5.92 -5.67
C LEU A 175 -12.14 5.40 -4.30
N GLU A 176 -12.36 6.17 -3.24
CA GLU A 176 -11.98 5.80 -1.87
C GLU A 176 -12.47 4.40 -1.50
N PRO A 177 -13.74 3.98 -1.73
CA PRO A 177 -14.15 2.62 -1.40
C PRO A 177 -13.38 1.53 -2.14
N LEU A 178 -13.01 1.77 -3.41
CA LEU A 178 -12.17 0.83 -4.18
C LEU A 178 -10.75 0.77 -3.62
N GLY A 179 -10.18 1.91 -3.24
CA GLY A 179 -8.88 1.97 -2.59
C GLY A 179 -8.89 1.18 -1.27
N LEU A 180 -9.90 1.40 -0.44
CA LEU A 180 -10.07 0.77 0.87
C LEU A 180 -10.23 -0.75 0.73
N ALA A 181 -11.07 -1.20 -0.20
CA ALA A 181 -11.20 -2.61 -0.53
C ALA A 181 -9.88 -3.20 -1.04
N SER A 182 -9.12 -2.48 -1.87
CA SER A 182 -7.81 -2.93 -2.34
C SER A 182 -6.82 -3.08 -1.19
N ARG A 183 -6.88 -2.18 -0.19
CA ARG A 183 -6.04 -2.27 1.01
C ARG A 183 -6.37 -3.50 1.84
N PHE A 184 -7.65 -3.76 2.12
CA PHE A 184 -8.06 -4.99 2.81
C PHE A 184 -7.63 -6.25 2.05
N TYR A 185 -7.72 -6.23 0.72
CA TYR A 185 -7.21 -7.33 -0.10
C TYR A 185 -5.71 -7.56 0.13
N TYR A 186 -4.89 -6.51 0.13
CA TYR A 186 -3.45 -6.64 0.38
C TYR A 186 -3.13 -7.08 1.82
N ASP A 187 -3.76 -6.46 2.82
CA ASP A 187 -3.55 -6.80 4.23
C ASP A 187 -3.87 -8.28 4.50
N LEU A 188 -4.94 -8.82 3.89
CA LEU A 188 -5.31 -10.23 4.04
C LEU A 188 -4.42 -11.17 3.21
N ARG A 189 -4.06 -10.78 1.98
CA ARG A 189 -3.22 -11.60 1.09
C ARG A 189 -1.81 -11.74 1.64
N ASP A 190 -1.25 -10.66 2.14
CA ASP A 190 0.15 -10.56 2.55
C ASP A 190 0.34 -10.69 4.06
N PHE A 191 -0.75 -10.88 4.82
CA PHE A 191 -0.79 -11.04 6.28
C PHE A 191 0.39 -11.81 6.89
N GLY A 192 0.69 -13.01 6.37
CA GLY A 192 1.76 -13.83 6.92
C GLY A 192 3.16 -13.26 6.65
N ALA A 193 3.35 -12.58 5.52
CA ALA A 193 4.61 -11.88 5.22
C ALA A 193 4.75 -10.64 6.11
N ASP A 194 3.68 -9.87 6.27
CA ASP A 194 3.65 -8.66 7.10
C ASP A 194 3.97 -8.98 8.56
N VAL A 195 3.34 -10.02 9.14
CA VAL A 195 3.63 -10.45 10.51
C VAL A 195 5.09 -10.88 10.67
N ARG A 196 5.67 -11.55 9.67
CA ARG A 196 7.10 -11.93 9.70
C ARG A 196 8.04 -10.74 9.59
N ALA A 197 7.64 -9.69 8.88
CA ALA A 197 8.35 -8.41 8.84
C ALA A 197 8.09 -7.52 10.08
N GLY A 198 7.32 -8.03 11.05
CA GLY A 198 7.01 -7.33 12.29
C GLY A 198 5.89 -6.30 12.20
N TYR A 199 5.11 -6.32 11.12
CA TYR A 199 3.93 -5.49 10.95
C TYR A 199 2.68 -6.17 11.50
N ILE A 200 1.79 -5.37 12.10
CA ILE A 200 0.44 -5.80 12.47
C ILE A 200 -0.54 -4.78 11.86
N ASN A 201 -1.35 -5.24 10.91
CA ASN A 201 -2.39 -4.42 10.28
C ASN A 201 -3.79 -4.68 10.90
N VAL A 202 -3.87 -5.57 11.90
CA VAL A 202 -5.05 -5.73 12.76
C VAL A 202 -5.07 -4.58 13.77
N SER A 203 -6.17 -3.84 13.85
CA SER A 203 -6.32 -2.76 14.84
C SER A 203 -6.40 -3.30 16.28
N MET A 204 -6.17 -2.43 17.26
CA MET A 204 -6.39 -2.75 18.68
C MET A 204 -7.84 -3.15 18.95
N GLU A 205 -8.78 -2.49 18.30
CA GLU A 205 -10.21 -2.75 18.38
C GLU A 205 -10.54 -4.14 17.85
N ASP A 206 -10.06 -4.47 16.65
CA ASP A 206 -10.25 -5.80 16.05
C ASP A 206 -9.53 -6.89 16.85
N SER A 207 -8.33 -6.61 17.36
CA SER A 207 -7.61 -7.55 18.23
C SER A 207 -8.43 -7.93 19.45
N ARG A 208 -9.08 -6.96 20.11
CA ARG A 208 -9.98 -7.21 21.24
C ARG A 208 -11.25 -7.94 20.81
N LEU A 209 -11.91 -7.45 19.76
CA LEU A 209 -13.18 -8.01 19.25
C LEU A 209 -13.04 -9.47 18.85
N PHE A 210 -11.95 -9.82 18.16
CA PHE A 210 -11.72 -11.17 17.66
C PHE A 210 -10.85 -12.03 18.58
N SER A 211 -10.39 -11.49 19.71
CA SER A 211 -9.50 -12.16 20.67
C SER A 211 -8.17 -12.61 20.03
N ILE A 212 -7.56 -11.73 19.24
CA ILE A 212 -6.28 -11.95 18.57
C ILE A 212 -5.16 -11.44 19.48
N SER A 213 -4.27 -12.34 19.91
CA SER A 213 -3.04 -12.00 20.62
C SER A 213 -1.86 -11.88 19.65
N ARG A 214 -0.73 -11.34 20.11
CA ARG A 214 0.51 -11.33 19.31
C ARG A 214 0.92 -12.73 18.87
N GLN A 215 0.78 -13.72 19.74
CA GLN A 215 1.13 -15.11 19.44
C GLN A 215 0.21 -15.71 18.37
N SER A 216 -1.09 -15.42 18.41
CA SER A 216 -2.02 -15.96 17.42
C SER A 216 -1.81 -15.40 16.02
N LEU A 217 -1.16 -14.24 15.87
CA LEU A 217 -0.85 -13.66 14.54
C LEU A 217 0.11 -14.52 13.72
N PHE A 218 0.96 -15.32 14.38
CA PHE A 218 1.86 -16.25 13.69
C PHE A 218 1.15 -17.51 13.17
N ASP A 219 -0.09 -17.73 13.60
CA ASP A 219 -0.97 -18.78 13.07
C ASP A 219 -2.15 -18.15 12.34
N VAL A 220 -2.05 -18.10 11.01
CA VAL A 220 -3.14 -17.59 10.16
C VAL A 220 -4.44 -18.38 10.35
N HIS A 221 -4.36 -19.65 10.78
CA HIS A 221 -5.52 -20.50 11.02
C HIS A 221 -6.12 -20.34 12.41
N SER A 222 -5.54 -19.50 13.26
CA SER A 222 -6.09 -19.25 14.59
C SER A 222 -7.53 -18.73 14.50
N PRO A 223 -8.45 -19.16 15.38
CA PRO A 223 -9.87 -18.81 15.25
C PRO A 223 -10.14 -17.31 15.24
N GLY A 224 -9.37 -16.52 16.01
CA GLY A 224 -9.49 -15.07 16.03
C GLY A 224 -9.10 -14.44 14.69
N VAL A 225 -7.96 -14.85 14.13
CA VAL A 225 -7.47 -14.37 12.83
C VAL A 225 -8.45 -14.76 11.72
N GLN A 226 -8.94 -16.00 11.68
CA GLN A 226 -9.92 -16.42 10.68
C GLN A 226 -11.24 -15.63 10.75
N ARG A 227 -11.74 -15.32 11.95
CA ARG A 227 -12.92 -14.45 12.10
C ARG A 227 -12.65 -13.04 11.60
N TRP A 228 -11.48 -12.48 11.92
CA TRP A 228 -11.08 -11.17 11.40
C TRP A 228 -10.97 -11.17 9.87
N PHE A 229 -10.33 -12.18 9.27
CA PHE A 229 -10.26 -12.36 7.82
C PHE A 229 -11.64 -12.33 7.15
N ARG A 230 -12.61 -13.09 7.69
CA ARG A 230 -13.98 -13.10 7.18
C ARG A 230 -14.64 -11.72 7.32
N SER A 231 -14.49 -11.07 8.47
CA SER A 231 -15.03 -9.73 8.70
C SER A 231 -14.49 -8.71 7.70
N GLN A 232 -13.17 -8.69 7.50
CA GLN A 232 -12.51 -7.79 6.54
C GLN A 232 -12.89 -8.11 5.09
N ALA A 233 -13.02 -9.40 4.73
CA ALA A 233 -13.47 -9.80 3.41
C ALA A 233 -14.93 -9.38 3.13
N GLN A 234 -15.80 -9.47 4.14
CA GLN A 234 -17.19 -9.01 4.04
C GLN A 234 -17.26 -7.49 3.86
N LYS A 235 -16.57 -6.72 4.71
CA LYS A 235 -16.44 -5.25 4.57
C LYS A 235 -15.86 -4.87 3.20
N GLY A 236 -14.86 -5.62 2.74
CA GLY A 236 -14.24 -5.45 1.42
C GLY A 236 -15.24 -5.59 0.28
N LEU A 237 -16.13 -6.59 0.31
CA LEU A 237 -17.19 -6.74 -0.69
C LEU A 237 -18.20 -5.58 -0.64
N GLU A 238 -18.60 -5.13 0.56
CA GLU A 238 -19.51 -4.00 0.74
C GLU A 238 -18.93 -2.70 0.15
N LEU A 239 -17.63 -2.46 0.35
CA LEU A 239 -16.90 -1.35 -0.24
C LEU A 239 -16.85 -1.41 -1.78
N LEU A 240 -16.76 -2.61 -2.37
CA LEU A 240 -16.83 -2.76 -3.84
C LEU A 240 -18.23 -2.44 -4.37
N GLU A 241 -19.29 -2.81 -3.66
CA GLU A 241 -20.66 -2.42 -4.02
C GLU A 241 -20.88 -0.92 -3.84
N GLU A 242 -20.30 -0.30 -2.81
CA GLU A 242 -20.30 1.16 -2.66
C GLU A 242 -19.56 1.85 -3.81
N HIS A 243 -18.40 1.33 -4.21
CA HIS A 243 -17.66 1.83 -5.37
C HIS A 243 -18.53 1.82 -6.63
N HIS A 244 -19.26 0.72 -6.89
CA HIS A 244 -20.18 0.64 -8.04
C HIS A 244 -21.28 1.69 -8.00
N ARG A 245 -21.83 1.97 -6.82
CA ARG A 245 -22.85 3.03 -6.64
C ARG A 245 -22.28 4.42 -6.88
N LYS A 246 -21.05 4.70 -6.43
CA LYS A 246 -20.39 6.00 -6.59
C LYS A 246 -19.82 6.23 -7.99
N LEU A 247 -19.40 5.17 -8.70
CA LEU A 247 -18.68 5.27 -9.98
C LEU A 247 -19.37 6.14 -11.05
N PRO A 248 -20.71 6.11 -11.24
CA PRO A 248 -21.39 6.99 -12.20
C PRO A 248 -21.24 8.48 -11.91
N LEU A 249 -21.04 8.87 -10.63
CA LEU A 249 -20.91 10.27 -10.22
C LEU A 249 -19.61 10.89 -10.73
N GLY A 250 -18.54 10.09 -10.86
CA GLY A 250 -17.20 10.60 -11.20
C GLY A 250 -16.97 10.90 -12.68
N ARG A 251 -17.89 10.51 -13.57
CA ARG A 251 -17.75 10.72 -15.03
C ARG A 251 -16.34 10.43 -15.56
N PHE A 252 -15.77 9.30 -15.13
CA PHE A 252 -14.43 8.88 -15.52
C PHE A 252 -14.36 8.54 -17.02
N SER A 253 -13.19 8.72 -17.61
CA SER A 253 -12.90 8.27 -18.97
C SER A 253 -13.16 6.76 -19.15
N LEU A 254 -13.37 6.33 -20.40
CA LEU A 254 -13.60 4.92 -20.71
C LEU A 254 -12.41 4.04 -20.29
N LEU A 255 -11.17 4.53 -20.43
CA LEU A 255 -9.99 3.81 -19.98
C LEU A 255 -10.01 3.59 -18.46
N ALA A 256 -10.28 4.64 -17.69
CA ALA A 256 -10.36 4.54 -16.23
C ALA A 256 -11.47 3.56 -15.81
N ARG A 257 -12.67 3.68 -16.41
CA ARG A 257 -13.80 2.77 -16.16
C ARG A 257 -13.50 1.31 -16.51
N ALA A 258 -12.67 1.05 -17.52
CA ALA A 258 -12.23 -0.31 -17.84
C ALA A 258 -11.12 -0.81 -16.91
N THR A 259 -10.28 0.09 -16.39
CA THR A 259 -9.14 -0.24 -15.53
C THR A 259 -9.58 -0.69 -14.13
N PHE A 260 -10.54 0.02 -13.52
CA PHE A 260 -11.03 -0.28 -12.17
C PHE A 260 -11.47 -1.74 -11.98
N PRO A 261 -12.37 -2.30 -12.82
CA PRO A 261 -12.82 -3.67 -12.63
C PRO A 261 -11.73 -4.71 -12.87
N LEU A 262 -10.87 -4.49 -13.86
CA LEU A 262 -9.86 -5.48 -14.29
C LEU A 262 -8.68 -5.56 -13.35
N VAL A 263 -8.18 -4.41 -12.89
CA VAL A 263 -6.91 -4.33 -12.15
C VAL A 263 -7.13 -4.44 -10.65
N TYR A 264 -8.22 -3.86 -10.13
CA TYR A 264 -8.43 -3.70 -8.70
C TYR A 264 -9.61 -4.55 -8.20
N GLU A 265 -10.78 -4.39 -8.81
CA GLU A 265 -11.99 -5.01 -8.27
C GLU A 265 -12.01 -6.53 -8.43
N ALA A 266 -11.78 -7.07 -9.64
CA ALA A 266 -11.92 -8.50 -9.89
C ALA A 266 -10.95 -9.34 -9.05
N PRO A 267 -9.65 -8.97 -8.90
CA PRO A 267 -8.75 -9.67 -7.99
C PRO A 267 -9.21 -9.64 -6.53
N ALA A 268 -9.59 -8.46 -6.02
CA ALA A 268 -10.03 -8.30 -4.64
C ALA A 268 -11.34 -9.07 -4.37
N ARG A 269 -12.35 -8.91 -5.23
CA ARG A 269 -13.64 -9.59 -5.16
C ARG A 269 -13.49 -11.11 -5.17
N ARG A 270 -12.63 -11.63 -6.05
CA ARG A 270 -12.32 -13.07 -6.11
C ARG A 270 -11.74 -13.54 -4.79
N PHE A 271 -10.71 -12.85 -4.29
CA PHE A 271 -10.04 -13.21 -3.06
C PHE A 271 -10.98 -13.17 -1.85
N PHE A 272 -11.80 -12.12 -1.71
CA PHE A 272 -12.77 -12.02 -0.62
C PHE A 272 -13.79 -13.16 -0.64
N ARG A 273 -14.30 -13.53 -1.81
CA ARG A 273 -15.19 -14.70 -1.96
C ARG A 273 -14.49 -15.99 -1.55
N GLU A 274 -13.24 -16.18 -1.95
CA GLU A 274 -12.44 -17.35 -1.54
C GLU A 274 -12.24 -17.41 -0.01
N VAL A 275 -12.04 -16.26 0.66
CA VAL A 275 -11.94 -16.19 2.13
C VAL A 275 -13.26 -16.59 2.79
N LEU A 276 -14.40 -16.09 2.30
CA LEU A 276 -15.72 -16.34 2.87
C LEU A 276 -16.23 -17.77 2.65
N GLN A 277 -15.77 -18.44 1.58
CA GLN A 277 -16.13 -19.83 1.26
C GLN A 277 -15.38 -20.87 2.08
N ARG A 278 -14.31 -20.51 2.79
CA ARG A 278 -13.61 -21.42 3.70
C ARG A 278 -14.52 -21.79 4.87
N GLU A 279 -14.49 -23.04 5.31
CA GLU A 279 -15.28 -23.47 6.48
C GLU A 279 -14.92 -22.65 7.72
N GLU A 280 -15.91 -22.32 8.54
CA GLU A 280 -15.66 -21.64 9.80
C GLU A 280 -14.91 -22.56 10.74
N PRO A 281 -13.79 -22.12 11.34
CA PRO A 281 -13.22 -22.88 12.44
C PRO A 281 -14.27 -22.99 13.55
N PRO A 282 -14.41 -24.14 14.20
CA PRO A 282 -15.41 -24.35 15.24
C PRO A 282 -15.29 -23.23 16.28
N ALA A 283 -16.42 -22.67 16.69
CA ALA A 283 -16.46 -21.64 17.71
C ALA A 283 -15.63 -22.11 18.92
N PRO A 284 -14.75 -21.27 19.48
CA PRO A 284 -13.99 -21.66 20.65
C PRO A 284 -14.99 -22.11 21.71
N MET A 285 -14.91 -23.37 22.14
CA MET A 285 -15.69 -23.85 23.26
C MET A 285 -15.35 -22.92 24.42
N ILE A 286 -16.30 -22.05 24.78
CA ILE A 286 -16.24 -21.30 26.02
C ILE A 286 -16.27 -22.38 27.10
N LYS A 287 -15.09 -22.81 27.55
CA LYS A 287 -14.98 -23.56 28.78
C LYS A 287 -15.55 -22.62 29.83
N LYS A 288 -16.80 -22.85 30.23
CA LYS A 288 -17.35 -22.23 31.45
C LYS A 288 -16.25 -22.39 32.48
N ALA A 289 -15.74 -21.27 32.99
CA ALA A 289 -14.81 -21.31 34.10
C ALA A 289 -15.47 -22.23 35.13
N ALA A 290 -14.79 -23.34 35.46
CA ALA A 290 -15.24 -24.18 36.55
C ALA A 290 -15.37 -23.24 37.74
N ALA A 291 -16.57 -23.19 38.33
CA ALA A 291 -16.78 -22.45 39.56
C ALA A 291 -15.64 -22.86 40.52
N PRO A 292 -14.98 -21.91 41.20
CA PRO A 292 -13.96 -22.25 42.17
C PRO A 292 -14.56 -23.27 43.11
N ALA A 293 -13.93 -24.45 43.20
CA ALA A 293 -14.34 -25.46 44.14
C ALA A 293 -14.37 -24.80 45.52
N ALA A 294 -15.54 -24.82 46.17
CA ALA A 294 -15.68 -24.33 47.52
C ALA A 294 -14.61 -25.02 48.38
N HIS A 295 -13.74 -24.22 48.99
CA HIS A 295 -12.81 -24.71 49.99
C HIS A 295 -13.64 -25.33 51.13
N PRO A 296 -13.34 -26.55 51.60
CA PRO A 296 -14.09 -27.20 52.68
C PRO A 296 -13.82 -26.59 54.08
N TRP A 297 -13.36 -25.34 54.13
CA TRP A 297 -13.13 -24.57 55.35
C TRP A 297 -13.62 -23.13 55.13
N GLY A 298 -14.92 -22.96 55.27
CA GLY A 298 -15.64 -21.69 55.21
C GLY A 298 -17.08 -21.92 55.60
#